data_AF-A0A970K9M0-F1
#
_entry.id   AF-A0A970K9M0-F1
#
_cell.length_a   1.000
_cell.length_b   1.000
_cell.length_c   1.000
_cell.angle_alpha   90.00
_cell.angle_beta   90.00
_cell.angle_gamma   90.00
#
_symmetry.space_group_name_H-M   'P 1'
#
loop_
_entity.id
_entity.type
_entity.pdbx_description
1 polymer ?
#
loop_
_entity_poly.entity_id
_entity_poly.type
_entity_poly.pdbx_seq_one_letter_code
_entity_poly.pdbx_strand_id
1 'polypeptide(L)'
;MGQSPDSSTYNQIGDGIPFYQGNADFGELNPVTKFYCNKPTKIAYANDILISVRAPIGAVNIATETCCIGRGLAALSPHKDVTDQKYL
;
A
#
# COMPACT_ATOMS: atom_id res chain seq x y z
N MET A 1 -13.47 10.89 -3.81
CA MET A 1 -12.02 10.96 -4.13
C MET A 1 -11.25 10.50 -2.91
N GLY A 2 -10.34 9.53 -3.04
CA GLY A 2 -9.63 8.93 -1.91
C GLY A 2 -8.67 9.93 -1.25
N GLN A 3 -8.95 10.31 -0.01
CA GLN A 3 -8.08 11.19 0.77
C GLN A 3 -6.98 10.35 1.43
N SER A 4 -5.74 10.84 1.36
CA SER A 4 -4.66 10.34 2.21
C SER A 4 -5.00 10.61 3.68
N PRO A 5 -4.54 9.78 4.63
CA PRO A 5 -4.69 10.07 6.04
C PRO A 5 -4.02 11.41 6.39
N ASP A 6 -4.44 12.04 7.49
CA ASP A 6 -3.82 13.31 7.91
C ASP A 6 -2.34 13.10 8.24
N SER A 7 -1.47 14.04 7.86
CA SER A 7 -0.03 13.92 8.10
C SER A 7 0.34 13.81 9.59
N SER A 8 -0.52 14.32 10.48
CA SER A 8 -0.36 14.16 11.94
C SER A 8 -0.49 12.73 12.43
N THR A 9 -1.02 11.83 11.61
CA THR A 9 -1.24 10.41 11.94
C THR A 9 -0.08 9.51 11.53
N TYR A 10 0.92 10.08 10.83
CA TYR A 10 2.11 9.36 10.40
C TYR A 10 3.21 9.44 11.46
N ASN A 11 3.93 8.33 11.66
CA ASN A 11 5.04 8.29 12.58
C ASN A 11 6.12 7.30 12.11
N GLN A 12 7.33 7.42 12.66
CA GLN A 12 8.45 6.48 12.40
C GLN A 12 8.70 5.55 13.60
N ILE A 13 7.91 5.67 14.67
CA ILE A 13 8.10 4.92 15.93
C ILE A 13 7.39 3.56 15.92
N GLY A 14 6.66 3.22 14.85
CA GLY A 14 5.95 1.94 14.75
C GLY A 14 4.53 1.95 15.31
N ASP A 15 3.93 3.11 15.56
CA ASP A 15 2.55 3.19 16.08
C ASP A 15 1.53 3.00 14.95
N GLY A 16 0.74 1.92 15.02
CA GLY A 16 -0.28 1.56 14.03
C GLY A 16 0.21 0.54 13.00
N ILE A 17 -0.17 0.73 11.74
CA ILE A 17 0.19 -0.17 10.62
C ILE A 17 1.14 0.53 9.64
N PRO A 18 1.96 -0.21 8.87
CA PRO A 18 2.83 0.38 7.84
C PRO A 18 2.06 1.29 6.88
N PHE A 19 2.69 2.38 6.45
CA PHE A 19 2.11 3.33 5.53
C PHE A 19 2.97 3.51 4.28
N TYR A 20 2.35 3.32 3.11
CA TYR A 20 2.98 3.50 1.80
C TYR A 20 2.26 4.59 1.02
N GLN A 21 2.97 5.66 0.67
CA GLN A 21 2.38 6.83 0.02
C GLN A 21 2.37 6.71 -1.51
N GLY A 22 3.38 6.05 -2.08
CA GLY A 22 3.56 5.93 -3.53
C GLY A 22 4.74 5.04 -3.92
N ASN A 23 5.10 5.10 -5.21
CA ASN A 23 6.23 4.37 -5.79
C ASN A 23 7.56 4.50 -5.01
N ALA A 24 7.84 5.64 -4.36
CA ALA A 24 9.09 5.82 -3.61
C ALA A 24 9.25 4.86 -2.41
N ASP A 25 8.16 4.21 -2.00
CA ASP A 25 8.15 3.21 -0.94
C ASP A 25 8.21 1.78 -1.48
N PHE A 26 8.17 1.59 -2.80
CA PHE A 26 8.29 0.27 -3.42
C PHE A 26 9.76 -0.15 -3.48
N GLY A 27 10.03 -1.36 -3.01
CA GLY A 27 11.27 -2.09 -3.32
C GLY A 27 11.16 -2.87 -4.62
N GLU A 28 12.03 -3.86 -4.79
CA GLU A 28 12.06 -4.71 -6.00
C GLU A 28 10.81 -5.58 -6.15
N LEU A 29 10.34 -6.19 -5.05
CA LEU A 29 9.14 -7.06 -5.03
C LEU A 29 8.14 -6.69 -3.94
N ASN A 30 8.63 -6.14 -2.83
CA ASN A 30 7.86 -5.81 -1.63
C ASN A 30 8.10 -4.34 -1.25
N PRO A 31 7.12 -3.65 -0.62
CA PRO A 31 7.34 -2.27 -0.21
C PRO A 31 8.25 -2.22 1.02
N VAL A 32 8.96 -1.12 1.20
CA VAL A 32 9.86 -0.89 2.33
C VAL A 32 9.20 0.07 3.30
N THR A 33 8.88 -0.40 4.51
CA THR A 33 8.23 0.40 5.54
C THR A 33 9.16 1.48 6.08
N LYS A 34 8.82 2.74 5.80
CA LYS A 34 9.49 3.93 6.34
C LYS A 34 8.65 4.65 7.39
N PHE A 35 7.33 4.57 7.26
CA PHE A 35 6.36 5.24 8.12
C PHE A 35 5.24 4.28 8.52
N TYR A 36 4.59 4.60 9.62
CA TYR A 36 3.42 3.93 10.17
C TYR A 36 2.29 4.93 10.31
N CYS A 37 1.05 4.45 10.25
CA CYS A 37 -0.15 5.26 10.42
C CYS A 37 -1.06 4.62 11.47
N ASN A 38 -1.41 5.39 12.50
CA ASN A 38 -2.29 4.94 13.59
C ASN A 38 -3.79 5.22 13.31
N LYS A 39 -4.10 5.99 12.26
CA LYS A 39 -5.48 6.27 11.82
C LYS A 39 -5.60 6.06 10.30
N PRO A 40 -5.52 4.80 9.83
CA PRO A 40 -5.52 4.50 8.41
C PRO A 40 -6.86 4.84 7.76
N THR A 41 -6.85 5.48 6.59
CA THR A 41 -8.06 5.79 5.82
C THR A 41 -8.35 4.78 4.72
N LYS A 42 -7.31 4.14 4.19
CA LYS A 42 -7.42 3.10 3.16
C LYS A 42 -6.42 2.00 3.47
N ILE A 43 -6.93 0.78 3.58
CA ILE A 43 -6.18 -0.39 4.00
C ILE A 43 -6.02 -1.32 2.80
N ALA A 44 -4.80 -1.83 2.62
CA ALA A 44 -4.47 -2.96 1.76
C ALA A 44 -4.10 -4.14 2.66
N TYR A 45 -4.48 -5.34 2.26
CA TYR A 45 -4.24 -6.56 3.03
C TYR A 45 -2.98 -7.26 2.57
N ALA A 46 -2.46 -8.15 3.42
CA ALA A 46 -1.34 -9.01 3.04
C ALA A 46 -1.67 -9.80 1.76
N ASN A 47 -0.71 -9.82 0.83
CA ASN A 47 -0.78 -10.37 -0.52
C ASN A 47 -1.64 -9.59 -1.52
N ASP A 48 -2.12 -8.39 -1.19
CA ASP A 48 -2.68 -7.51 -2.20
C ASP A 48 -1.58 -7.00 -3.14
N ILE A 49 -1.95 -6.84 -4.41
CA ILE A 49 -1.10 -6.18 -5.41
C ILE A 49 -1.27 -4.67 -5.25
N LEU A 50 -0.17 -3.99 -4.96
CA LEU A 50 -0.11 -2.54 -4.89
C LEU A 50 0.30 -1.97 -6.24
N ILE A 51 -0.51 -1.07 -6.80
CA ILE A 51 -0.23 -0.42 -8.08
C ILE A 51 -0.13 1.10 -7.90
N SER A 52 0.93 1.69 -8.45
CA SER A 52 1.11 3.13 -8.50
C SER A 52 0.16 3.75 -9.52
N VAL A 53 -0.76 4.59 -9.05
CA VAL A 53 -1.74 5.33 -9.87
C VAL A 53 -1.31 6.78 -10.13
N ARG A 54 -0.14 7.18 -9.63
CA ARG A 54 0.47 8.50 -9.86
C ARG A 54 1.85 8.32 -10.48
N ALA A 55 2.29 9.28 -11.30
CA ALA A 55 3.57 9.20 -12.01
C ALA A 55 4.76 8.82 -11.09
N PRO A 56 5.59 7.82 -11.49
CA PRO A 56 5.40 6.93 -12.64
C PRO A 56 4.26 5.93 -12.40
N ILE A 57 3.31 5.91 -13.35
CA ILE A 57 2.12 5.07 -13.28
C ILE A 57 2.50 3.64 -13.68
N GLY A 58 1.94 2.65 -13.00
CA GLY A 58 2.10 1.24 -13.38
C GLY A 58 3.25 0.51 -12.70
N ALA A 59 3.97 1.14 -11.77
CA ALA A 59 4.83 0.39 -10.85
C ALA A 59 3.96 -0.54 -9.98
N VAL A 60 4.36 -1.79 -9.84
CA VAL A 60 3.62 -2.83 -9.11
C VAL A 60 4.49 -3.40 -8.00
N ASN A 61 3.86 -3.75 -6.89
CA ASN A 61 4.52 -4.33 -5.75
C ASN A 61 3.54 -5.23 -4.96
N ILE A 62 4.01 -6.10 -4.07
CA ILE A 62 3.16 -7.02 -3.30
C ILE A 62 3.23 -6.65 -1.82
N ALA A 63 2.07 -6.36 -1.23
CA ALA A 63 1.94 -6.10 0.20
C ALA A 63 2.31 -7.36 1.00
N THR A 64 3.35 -7.28 1.84
CA THR A 64 3.75 -8.39 2.73
C THR A 64 2.87 -8.51 3.96
N GLU A 65 2.25 -7.40 4.36
CA GLU A 65 1.43 -7.28 5.57
C GLU A 65 0.28 -6.30 5.33
N THR A 66 -0.71 -6.31 6.24
CA THR A 66 -1.80 -5.34 6.22
C THR A 66 -1.26 -3.94 6.46
N CYS A 67 -1.46 -3.04 5.50
CA CYS A 67 -0.86 -1.72 5.48
C CYS A 67 -1.86 -0.64 5.07
N CYS A 68 -1.56 0.59 5.46
CA CYS A 68 -2.25 1.77 4.98
C CYS A 68 -1.64 2.26 3.67
N ILE A 69 -2.47 2.64 2.71
CA ILE A 69 -2.01 3.17 1.43
C ILE A 69 -2.48 4.61 1.21
N GLY A 70 -1.59 5.43 0.67
CA GLY A 70 -1.87 6.81 0.28
C GLY A 70 -2.61 6.92 -1.06
N ARG A 71 -2.99 8.15 -1.43
CA ARG A 71 -3.69 8.43 -2.69
C ARG A 71 -2.93 8.03 -3.96
N GLY A 72 -1.60 7.88 -3.87
CA GLY A 72 -0.75 7.51 -5.00
C GLY A 72 -0.81 6.03 -5.34
N LEU A 73 -1.45 5.21 -4.50
CA LEU A 73 -1.52 3.76 -4.63
C LEU A 73 -2.97 3.27 -4.68
N ALA A 74 -3.17 2.19 -5.42
CA ALA A 74 -4.34 1.33 -5.31
C ALA A 74 -3.90 -0.07 -4.89
N ALA A 75 -4.79 -0.78 -4.20
CA ALA A 75 -4.63 -2.19 -3.86
C ALA A 75 -5.63 -2.99 -4.67
N LEU A 76 -5.16 -4.10 -5.23
CA LEU A 76 -5.94 -5.07 -5.98
C LEU A 76 -5.88 -6.38 -5.20
N SER A 77 -7.03 -6.80 -4.69
CA SER A 77 -7.17 -8.09 -4.00
C SER A 77 -7.66 -9.13 -5.00
N PRO A 78 -6.85 -10.17 -5.31
CA PRO A 78 -7.30 -11.27 -6.17
C PRO A 78 -8.45 -12.02 -5.50
N HIS A 79 -9.49 -12.32 -6.27
CA HIS A 79 -10.52 -13.25 -5.82
C HIS A 79 -9.94 -14.66 -5.88
N LYS A 80 -9.59 -15.21 -4.71
CA LYS A 80 -8.83 -16.47 -4.59
C LYS A 80 -9.47 -17.66 -5.30
N ASP A 81 -10.79 -17.67 -5.42
CA ASP A 81 -11.53 -18.75 -6.09
C ASP A 81 -11.59 -18.63 -7.62
N VAL A 82 -11.12 -17.51 -8.18
CA VAL A 82 -11.24 -17.18 -9.61
C VAL A 82 -9.87 -17.03 -10.27
N THR A 83 -8.91 -16.38 -9.60
CA THR A 83 -7.61 -16.03 -10.20
C THR A 83 -6.50 -16.07 -9.16
N ASP A 84 -5.36 -16.65 -9.55
CA ASP A 84 -4.12 -16.59 -8.77
C ASP A 84 -3.44 -15.23 -8.96
N GLN A 85 -2.97 -14.64 -7.87
CA GLN A 85 -2.29 -13.34 -7.82
C GLN A 85 -1.17 -13.20 -8.86
N LYS A 86 -0.47 -14.29 -9.20
CA LYS A 86 0.64 -14.27 -10.17
C LYS A 86 0.22 -13.92 -11.60
N TYR A 87 -1.08 -13.98 -11.90
CA TYR A 87 -1.61 -13.77 -13.25
C TYR A 87 -2.48 -12.51 -13.37
N LEU A 88 -2.48 -11.67 -12.34
CA LEU A 88 -3.22 -10.41 -12.25
C LEU A 88 -2.27 -9.22 -12.50
#